data_AF-A0AAW4KSB8-F1
#
_entry.id   AF-A0AAW4KSB8-F1
#
_cell.length_a   1.000
_cell.length_b   1.000
_cell.length_c   1.000
_cell.angle_alpha   90.00
_cell.angle_beta   90.00
_cell.angle_gamma   90.00
#
_symmetry.space_group_name_H-M   'P 1'
#
loop_
_entity.id
_entity.type
_entity.pdbx_description
1 polymer ?
#
loop_
_entity_poly.entity_id
_entity_poly.type
_entity_poly.pdbx_seq_one_letter_code
_entity_poly.pdbx_strand_id
1 'polypeptide(L)'
;ELKDPLWQSRVEVLRGANGFDQGALALGGAINYVTRTGLDAPKLQVRYEVGSRGYAQREVSSGQVLGDADYYISLTDSESDGYQHQSAGTG
;
A
#
# COMPACT_ATOMS: atom_id res chain seq x y z
N GLU A 1 -6.12 1.49 -12.64
CA GLU A 1 -5.70 2.19 -11.42
C GLU A 1 -4.72 1.28 -10.67
N LEU A 2 -3.48 1.72 -10.45
CA LEU A 2 -2.49 0.97 -9.68
C LEU A 2 -2.73 1.31 -8.20
N LYS A 3 -2.98 0.29 -7.37
CA LYS A 3 -3.16 0.52 -5.92
C LYS A 3 -1.84 1.01 -5.31
N ASP A 4 -1.89 2.13 -4.60
CA ASP A 4 -0.78 2.62 -3.79
C ASP A 4 -0.38 1.54 -2.75
N PRO A 5 0.87 1.04 -2.72
CA PRO A 5 1.27 -0.05 -1.82
C PRO A 5 1.51 0.40 -0.37
N LEU A 6 1.51 1.71 -0.10
CA LEU A 6 2.09 2.23 1.15
C LEU A 6 1.30 1.91 2.41
N TRP A 7 -0.02 1.76 2.29
CA TRP A 7 -0.88 1.31 3.38
C TRP A 7 -0.81 -0.21 3.63
N GLN A 8 -0.15 -0.97 2.76
CA GLN A 8 -0.02 -2.42 2.87
C GLN A 8 1.19 -2.79 3.75
N SER A 9 1.02 -3.80 4.59
CA SER A 9 2.12 -4.39 5.37
C SER A 9 2.90 -5.39 4.51
N ARG A 10 2.21 -6.20 3.70
CA ARG A 10 2.81 -7.14 2.74
C ARG A 10 1.83 -7.58 1.66
N VAL A 11 2.38 -8.21 0.63
CA VAL A 11 1.63 -8.92 -0.42
C VAL A 11 2.02 -10.40 -0.38
N GLU A 12 1.03 -11.27 -0.27
CA GLU A 12 1.23 -12.72 -0.34
C GLU A 12 0.78 -13.23 -1.71
N VAL A 13 1.62 -14.06 -2.34
CA VAL A 13 1.32 -14.67 -3.64
C VAL A 13 1.23 -16.17 -3.46
N LEU A 14 0.01 -16.69 -3.54
CA LEU A 14 -0.30 -18.11 -3.44
C LEU A 14 -0.48 -18.65 -4.85
N ARG A 15 0.37 -19.58 -5.28
CA ARG A 15 0.37 -20.10 -6.67
C ARG A 15 -0.42 -21.40 -6.77
N GLY A 16 -1.24 -21.52 -7.82
CA GLY A 16 -2.00 -22.74 -8.12
C GLY A 16 -2.88 -23.18 -6.96
N ALA A 17 -2.87 -24.47 -6.63
CA ALA A 17 -3.72 -25.07 -5.60
C ALA A 17 -3.53 -24.48 -4.19
N ASN A 18 -2.41 -23.80 -3.90
CA ASN A 18 -2.20 -23.11 -2.63
C ASN A 18 -3.16 -21.93 -2.42
N GLY A 19 -3.85 -21.47 -3.48
CA GLY A 19 -4.87 -20.44 -3.39
C GLY A 19 -6.23 -20.94 -2.89
N PHE A 20 -6.48 -22.25 -2.82
CA PHE A 20 -7.81 -22.78 -2.47
C PHE A 20 -8.24 -22.45 -1.05
N ASP A 21 -7.30 -22.31 -0.12
CA ASP A 21 -7.59 -21.86 1.24
C ASP A 21 -8.12 -20.41 1.29
N GLN A 22 -7.85 -19.60 0.25
CA GLN A 22 -8.38 -18.24 0.10
C GLN A 22 -9.72 -18.20 -0.65
N GLY A 23 -10.15 -19.31 -1.25
CA GLY A 23 -11.42 -19.41 -1.95
C GLY A 23 -11.46 -20.50 -3.00
N ALA A 24 -12.61 -21.15 -3.12
CA ALA A 24 -12.83 -22.30 -4.01
C ALA A 24 -12.58 -22.01 -5.51
N LEU A 25 -12.55 -20.73 -5.92
CA LEU A 25 -12.35 -20.31 -7.32
C LEU A 25 -10.90 -19.91 -7.65
N ALA A 26 -9.95 -20.03 -6.72
CA ALA A 26 -8.56 -19.65 -6.90
C ALA A 26 -7.73 -20.68 -7.71
N LEU A 27 -8.25 -21.14 -8.84
CA LEU A 27 -7.67 -22.21 -9.67
C LEU A 27 -6.26 -21.87 -10.21
N GLY A 28 -5.97 -20.59 -10.45
CA GLY A 28 -4.64 -20.09 -10.84
C GLY A 28 -3.75 -19.67 -9.66
N GLY A 29 -4.29 -19.65 -8.44
CA GLY A 29 -3.70 -19.01 -7.27
C GLY A 29 -4.48 -17.79 -6.79
N ALA A 30 -3.96 -17.13 -5.75
CA ALA A 30 -4.52 -15.94 -5.13
C ALA A 30 -3.42 -14.94 -4.78
N ILE A 31 -3.75 -13.64 -4.83
CA ILE A 31 -2.90 -12.57 -4.32
C ILE A 31 -3.63 -11.91 -3.16
N ASN A 32 -3.01 -11.90 -1.98
CA ASN A 32 -3.58 -11.31 -0.79
C ASN A 32 -2.79 -10.04 -0.42
N TYR A 33 -3.50 -8.91 -0.35
CA TYR A 33 -2.94 -7.62 0.05
C TYR A 33 -3.28 -7.39 1.52
N VAL A 34 -2.28 -7.47 2.39
CA VAL A 34 -2.49 -7.34 3.84
C VAL A 34 -2.26 -5.89 4.24
N THR A 35 -3.25 -5.29 4.91
CA THR A 35 -3.18 -3.93 5.45
C THR A 35 -2.30 -3.89 6.70
N ARG A 36 -1.75 -2.71 7.02
CA ARG A 36 -1.23 -2.41 8.35
C ARG A 36 -2.36 -2.26 9.36
N THR A 37 -2.07 -2.46 10.64
CA THR A 37 -2.98 -2.20 11.76
C THR A 37 -2.26 -1.40 12.86
N GLY A 38 -2.95 -1.06 13.95
CA GLY A 38 -2.31 -0.34 15.05
C GLY A 38 -1.28 -1.17 15.82
N LEU A 39 -1.21 -2.47 15.55
CA LEU A 39 -0.30 -3.43 16.18
C LEU A 39 1.08 -3.45 15.51
N ASP A 40 1.15 -3.26 14.19
CA ASP A 40 2.39 -3.37 13.40
C ASP A 40 2.86 -2.03 12.81
N ALA A 41 2.05 -0.98 12.91
CA ALA A 41 2.39 0.35 12.44
C ALA A 41 3.08 1.21 13.51
N PRO A 42 4.01 2.10 13.12
CA PRO A 42 4.50 3.15 14.00
C PRO A 42 3.40 4.12 14.43
N LYS A 43 3.53 4.69 15.64
CA LYS A 43 2.60 5.73 16.15
C LYS A 43 2.50 6.95 15.24
N LEU A 44 3.60 7.33 14.61
CA LEU A 44 3.63 8.38 13.59
C LEU A 44 4.78 8.06 12.63
N GLN A 45 4.50 8.13 11.34
CA GLN A 45 5.49 8.00 10.27
C GLN A 45 5.26 9.11 9.26
N VAL A 46 6.36 9.73 8.82
CA VAL A 46 6.38 10.68 7.70
C VAL A 46 7.39 10.17 6.70
N ARG A 47 6.98 10.04 5.43
CA ARG A 47 7.88 9.71 4.33
C ARG A 47 7.81 10.80 3.26
N TYR A 48 8.96 11.13 2.71
CA TYR A 48 9.09 12.02 1.58
C TYR A 48 10.10 11.41 0.60
N GLU A 49 9.70 11.23 -0.65
CA GLU A 49 10.50 10.66 -1.72
C GLU A 49 10.54 11.63 -2.90
N VAL A 50 11.70 11.72 -3.56
CA VAL A 50 11.89 12.53 -4.77
C VAL A 50 12.68 11.74 -5.81
N GLY A 51 12.39 12.00 -7.08
CA GLY A 51 13.01 11.28 -8.18
C GLY A 51 13.07 12.09 -9.47
N SER A 52 13.54 11.43 -10.53
CA SER A 52 13.59 12.01 -11.87
C SER A 52 12.19 12.37 -12.39
N ARG A 53 12.12 13.32 -13.33
CA ARG A 53 10.87 13.72 -14.04
C ARG A 53 9.84 14.34 -13.10
N GLY A 54 10.29 15.27 -12.27
CA GLY A 54 9.42 15.97 -11.31
C GLY A 54 8.74 15.05 -10.31
N TYR A 55 9.25 13.83 -10.10
CA TYR A 55 8.61 12.89 -9.19
C TYR A 55 8.81 13.34 -7.74
N ALA A 56 7.70 13.48 -7.01
CA ALA A 56 7.70 13.60 -5.57
C ALA A 56 6.53 12.81 -4.97
N GLN A 57 6.75 12.17 -3.83
CA GLN A 57 5.72 11.47 -3.07
C GLN A 57 5.86 11.80 -1.59
N ARG A 58 4.73 12.02 -0.93
CA ARG A 58 4.62 12.40 0.47
C ARG A 58 3.64 11.45 1.13
N GLU A 59 3.99 10.93 2.29
CA GLU A 59 3.09 10.11 3.10
C GLU A 59 3.14 10.54 4.55
N VAL A 60 1.97 10.61 5.18
CA VAL A 60 1.84 10.68 6.63
C VAL A 60 0.94 9.54 7.09
N SER A 61 1.42 8.74 8.03
CA SER A 61 0.66 7.62 8.60
C SER A 61 0.82 7.52 10.11
N SER A 62 -0.14 6.87 10.74
CA SER A 62 -0.20 6.68 12.18
C SER A 62 -1.00 5.43 12.51
N GLY A 63 -0.47 4.60 13.41
CA GLY A 63 -1.23 3.50 13.98
C GLY A 63 -0.92 3.28 15.45
N GLN A 64 -1.91 2.83 16.20
CA GLN A 64 -1.78 2.61 17.63
C GLN A 64 -2.85 1.66 18.18
N VAL A 65 -2.52 0.96 19.26
CA VAL A 65 -3.48 0.25 20.12
C VAL A 65 -3.93 1.16 21.27
N LEU A 66 -5.24 1.23 21.49
CA LEU A 66 -5.94 2.00 22.51
C LEU A 66 -6.83 1.06 23.34
N GLY A 67 -6.25 0.43 24.36
CA GLY A 67 -6.96 -0.58 25.15
C GLY A 67 -7.31 -1.80 24.30
N ASP A 68 -8.60 -2.07 24.15
CA ASP A 68 -9.13 -3.22 23.39
C ASP A 68 -9.39 -2.91 21.90
N ALA A 69 -9.07 -1.70 21.44
CA ALA A 69 -9.22 -1.29 20.04
C ALA A 69 -7.86 -0.86 19.45
N ASP A 70 -7.71 -0.94 18.13
CA ASP A 70 -6.55 -0.41 17.42
C ASP A 70 -6.97 0.41 16.19
N TYR A 71 -6.06 1.26 15.70
CA TYR A 71 -6.27 2.01 14.46
C TYR A 71 -5.00 2.07 13.62
N TYR A 72 -5.20 2.19 12.31
CA TYR A 72 -4.18 2.61 11.36
C TYR A 72 -4.80 3.56 10.34
N ILE A 73 -4.15 4.70 10.11
CA ILE A 73 -4.51 5.68 9.10
C ILE A 73 -3.26 6.06 8.28
N SER A 74 -3.43 6.29 6.99
CA SER A 74 -2.37 6.75 6.08
C SER A 74 -2.95 7.66 5.01
N LEU A 75 -2.22 8.74 4.71
CA LEU A 75 -2.50 9.70 3.66
C LEU A 75 -1.26 9.80 2.78
N THR A 76 -1.42 9.51 1.49
CA THR A 76 -0.38 9.65 0.47
C THR A 76 -0.79 10.73 -0.53
N ASP A 77 0.19 11.49 -1.01
CA ASP A 77 0.09 12.40 -2.14
C ASP A 77 1.33 12.23 -3.03
N SER A 78 1.14 12.20 -4.34
CA SER A 78 2.22 11.99 -5.31
C SER A 78 2.03 12.80 -6.58
N GLU A 79 3.14 13.30 -7.12
CA GLU A 79 3.21 14.07 -8.36
C GLU A 79 4.33 13.52 -9.26
N SER A 80 4.12 13.52 -10.58
CA SER A 80 5.14 13.16 -11.57
C SER A 80 4.87 13.81 -12.91
N ASP A 81 5.92 14.26 -13.61
CA ASP A 81 5.82 14.78 -14.99
C ASP A 81 5.67 13.65 -16.03
N GLY A 82 5.91 12.40 -15.63
CA GLY A 82 5.78 11.22 -16.48
C GLY A 82 6.97 10.96 -17.42
N TYR A 83 6.97 9.79 -18.06
CA TYR A 83 8.05 9.37 -18.97
C TYR A 83 7.85 9.88 -20.41
N GLN A 84 6.60 9.96 -20.89
CA GLN A 84 6.25 10.41 -22.24
C GLN A 84 5.63 11.81 -22.22
N HIS A 85 5.64 12.50 -23.37
CA HIS A 85 4.94 13.77 -23.51
C HIS A 85 3.44 13.54 -23.23
N GLN A 86 2.86 14.27 -22.27
CA GLN A 86 1.49 14.11 -21.73
C GLN A 86 1.27 12.99 -20.69
N SER A 87 2.32 12.44 -20.05
CA SER A 87 2.17 11.45 -18.97
C SER A 87 2.20 12.03 -17.55
N ALA A 88 2.03 13.35 -17.39
CA ALA A 88 1.99 13.96 -16.07
C ALA A 88 0.79 13.45 -15.27
N GLY A 89 0.98 13.22 -13.98
CA GLY A 89 -0.04 12.64 -13.10
C GLY A 89 0.12 13.06 -11.65
N THR A 90 -1.03 13.13 -10.97
CA THR A 90 -1.15 13.37 -9.53
C THR A 90 -2.04 12.26 -8.95
N GLY A 91 -1.76 11.80 -7.73
CA GLY A 91 -2.52 10.74 -7.09
C GLY A 91 -2.29 10.66 -5.59
#